data_AF-A0A2V9HFS4-F1
#
_entry.id   AF-A0A2V9HFS4-F1
#
_cell.length_a   1.000
_cell.length_b   1.000
_cell.length_c   1.000
_cell.angle_alpha   90.00
_cell.angle_beta   90.00
_cell.angle_gamma   90.00
#
_symmetry.space_group_name_H-M   'P 1'
#
loop_
_entity.id
_entity.type
_entity.pdbx_description
1 polymer ?
#
loop_
_entity_poly.entity_id
_entity_poly.type
_entity_poly.pdbx_seq_one_letter_code
_entity_poly.pdbx_strand_id
1 'polypeptide(L)' 'MLTASPAKDLSIPGADYSFWQLQLALAPGDFESLGRRRRPVIRLHLSCGAEQGLIQLETILNNALRKRHFAAP' A
#
# COMPACT_ATOMS: atom_id res chain seq x y z
N MET A 1 -0.24 6.22 -1.54
CA MET A 1 0.39 5.12 -2.30
C MET A 1 0.08 3.80 -1.62
N LEU A 2 -0.29 2.79 -2.40
CA LEU A 2 -0.57 1.44 -1.93
C LEU A 2 0.41 0.47 -2.58
N THR A 3 0.97 -0.44 -1.78
CA THR A 3 1.78 -1.58 -2.26
C THR A 3 1.28 -2.84 -1.59
N ALA A 4 1.53 -4.00 -2.17
CA ALA A 4 1.17 -5.28 -1.58
C ALA A 4 2.30 -6.27 -1.79
N SER A 5 2.49 -7.18 -0.84
CA SER A 5 3.39 -8.32 -1.03
C SER A 5 2.89 -9.16 -2.21
N PRO A 6 3.77 -9.60 -3.13
CA PRO A 6 3.34 -10.40 -4.27
C PRO A 6 2.93 -11.80 -3.81
N ALA A 7 2.01 -12.44 -4.55
CA ALA A 7 1.68 -13.85 -4.31
C ALA A 7 2.88 -14.77 -4.61
N LYS A 8 3.70 -14.38 -5.58
CA LYS A 8 4.96 -15.02 -5.92
C LYS A 8 5.95 -13.96 -6.36
N ASP A 9 7.13 -13.95 -5.75
CA ASP A 9 8.23 -13.14 -6.23
C ASP A 9 8.95 -13.83 -7.39
N LEU A 10 9.28 -13.07 -8.42
CA LEU A 10 9.88 -13.58 -9.65
C LEU A 10 11.27 -12.97 -9.82
N SER A 11 12.27 -13.82 -10.07
CA SER A 11 13.60 -13.35 -10.46
C SER A 11 13.54 -12.66 -11.82
N ILE A 12 14.35 -11.61 -11.99
CA ILE A 12 14.54 -10.97 -13.28
C ILE A 12 15.77 -11.61 -13.94
N PRO A 13 15.66 -12.16 -15.17
CA PRO A 13 16.81 -12.75 -15.84
C PRO A 13 17.96 -11.74 -16.00
N GLY A 14 19.16 -12.11 -15.56
CA GLY A 14 20.35 -11.27 -15.65
C GLY A 14 20.46 -10.15 -14.61
N ALA A 15 19.56 -10.10 -13.63
CA ALA A 15 19.64 -9.16 -12.51
C ALA A 15 19.82 -9.89 -11.18
N ASP A 16 20.57 -9.29 -10.26
CA ASP A 16 20.78 -9.79 -8.89
C ASP A 16 19.61 -9.44 -7.95
N TYR A 17 18.46 -9.05 -8.52
CA TYR A 17 17.26 -8.69 -7.80
C TYR A 17 15.99 -9.22 -8.47
N SER A 18 14.93 -9.34 -7.67
CA SER A 18 13.62 -9.80 -8.10
C SER A 18 12.69 -8.66 -8.52
N PHE A 19 11.58 -9.01 -9.18
CA PHE A 19 10.51 -8.06 -9.49
C PHE A 19 9.98 -7.36 -8.25
N TRP A 20 9.83 -8.07 -7.13
CA TRP A 20 9.41 -7.45 -5.87
C TRP A 20 10.41 -6.44 -5.35
N GLN A 21 11.71 -6.79 -5.35
CA GLN A 21 12.77 -5.90 -4.90
C GLN A 21 12.82 -4.63 -5.76
N LEU A 22 12.67 -4.76 -7.07
CA LEU A 22 12.58 -3.63 -8.00
C LEU A 22 11.37 -2.74 -7.67
N GLN A 23 10.17 -3.33 -7.56
CA GLN A 23 8.95 -2.58 -7.27
C GLN A 23 9.03 -1.86 -5.91
N LEU A 24 9.60 -2.51 -4.89
CA LEU A 24 9.77 -1.92 -3.57
C LEU A 24 10.76 -0.75 -3.59
N ALA A 25 11.83 -0.85 -4.39
CA ALA A 25 12.81 0.21 -4.56
C ALA A 25 12.26 1.43 -5.32
N LEU A 26 11.27 1.23 -6.22
CA LEU A 26 10.60 2.32 -6.95
C LEU A 26 9.55 3.05 -6.10
N ALA A 27 8.92 2.35 -5.16
CA ALA A 27 7.81 2.87 -4.35
C ALA A 27 8.11 4.22 -3.62
N PRO A 28 9.30 4.50 -3.08
CA PRO A 28 9.61 5.82 -2.52
C PRO A 28 9.46 6.98 -3.53
N GLY A 29 9.88 6.78 -4.78
CA GLY A 29 9.78 7.81 -5.83
C GLY A 29 8.34 8.08 -6.25
N ASP A 30 7.51 7.03 -6.31
CA ASP A 30 6.06 7.17 -6.53
C ASP A 30 5.40 7.95 -5.40
N PHE A 31 5.77 7.67 -4.15
CA PHE A 31 5.26 8.40 -2.99
C PHE A 31 5.65 9.88 -3.01
N GLU A 32 6.91 10.19 -3.32
CA GLU A 32 7.39 11.57 -3.45
C GLU A 32 6.61 12.33 -4.53
N SER A 33 6.38 11.69 -5.67
CA SER A 33 5.62 12.25 -6.79
C SER A 33 4.17 12.58 -6.42
N LEU A 34 3.53 11.76 -5.59
CA LEU A 34 2.19 12.04 -5.04
C LEU A 34 2.20 13.25 -4.08
N GLY A 35 3.25 13.38 -3.26
CA GLY A 35 3.40 14.47 -2.29
C GLY A 35 3.50 15.86 -2.92
N ARG A 36 4.01 15.95 -4.16
CA ARG A 36 4.14 17.23 -4.91
C ARG A 36 2.79 17.93 -5.16
N ARG A 37 1.66 17.23 -5.03
CA ARG A 37 0.31 17.78 -5.26
C ARG A 37 -0.29 18.55 -4.06
N ARG A 38 0.47 18.82 -3.00
CA ARG A 38 0.02 19.54 -1.76
C ARG A 38 -1.25 18.96 -1.11
N ARG A 39 -1.50 17.66 -1.28
CA ARG A 39 -2.60 16.94 -0.62
C ARG A 39 -2.01 15.98 0.41
N PRO A 40 -2.71 15.70 1.52
CA PRO A 40 -2.28 14.66 2.44
C PRO A 40 -2.11 13.33 1.69
N VAL A 41 -0.94 12.72 1.84
CA VAL A 41 -0.61 11.43 1.24
C VAL A 41 -0.17 10.46 2.33
N ILE A 42 -0.68 9.24 2.24
CA ILE A 42 -0.28 8.13 3.11
C ILE A 42 0.35 7.03 2.27
N ARG A 43 1.33 6.33 2.84
CA ARG A 43 1.90 5.11 2.27
C ARG A 43 1.41 3.92 3.08
N LEU A 44 0.82 2.94 2.41
CA LEU A 44 0.35 1.69 3.01
C LEU A 44 0.97 0.50 2.26
N HIS A 45 1.39 -0.51 3.02
CA HIS A 45 1.86 -1.78 2.49
C HIS A 45 0.98 -2.91 3.03
N LEU A 46 0.42 -3.71 2.12
CA LEU A 46 -0.42 -4.87 2.42
C LEU A 46 0.46 -6.12 2.48
N SER A 47 0.83 -6.55 3.69
CA SER A 47 1.75 -7.68 3.90
C SER A 47 1.16 -9.04 3.54
N CYS A 48 -0.16 -9.21 3.63
CA CYS A 48 -0.86 -10.46 3.29
C CYS A 48 -1.28 -10.53 1.80
N GLY A 49 -0.65 -9.72 0.96
CA GLY A 49 -1.03 -9.56 -0.44
C GLY A 49 -2.24 -8.66 -0.64
N ALA A 50 -2.57 -8.43 -1.92
CA ALA A 50 -3.54 -7.40 -2.31
C ALA A 50 -4.96 -7.73 -1.84
N GLU A 51 -5.45 -8.95 -2.11
CA GLU A 51 -6.83 -9.33 -1.82
C GLU A 51 -7.13 -9.31 -0.31
N GLN A 52 -6.42 -10.11 0.48
CA GLN A 52 -6.62 -10.18 1.93
C GLN A 52 -6.35 -8.82 2.60
N GLY A 53 -5.32 -8.11 2.15
CA GLY A 53 -4.99 -6.79 2.68
C GLY A 53 -6.06 -5.73 2.39
N LEU A 54 -6.69 -5.77 1.21
CA LEU A 54 -7.79 -4.86 0.88
C LEU A 54 -9.06 -5.17 1.69
N ILE A 55 -9.41 -6.45 1.87
CA ILE A 55 -10.53 -6.87 2.73
C ILE A 55 -10.31 -6.38 4.18
N GLN A 56 -9.09 -6.53 4.68
CA GLN A 56 -8.73 -6.04 6.01
C GLN A 56 -8.81 -4.50 6.09
N LEU A 57 -8.29 -3.80 5.09
CA LEU A 57 -8.32 -2.34 5.04
C LEU A 57 -9.76 -1.81 4.99
N GLU A 58 -10.62 -2.39 4.16
CA GLU A 58 -12.05 -2.06 4.10
C GLU A 58 -12.72 -2.24 5.46
N THR A 59 -12.48 -3.38 6.13
CA THR A 59 -13.01 -3.66 7.46
C THR A 59 -12.58 -2.59 8.48
N ILE A 60 -11.30 -2.24 8.49
CA ILE A 60 -10.74 -1.21 9.38
C ILE A 60 -11.38 0.16 9.10
N LEU A 61 -11.47 0.56 7.83
CA LEU A 61 -12.04 1.84 7.42
C LEU A 61 -13.53 1.93 7.81
N ASN A 62 -14.32 0.90 7.53
CA ASN A 62 -15.74 0.85 7.89
C ASN A 62 -15.94 0.95 9.40
N ASN A 63 -15.12 0.26 10.19
CA ASN A 63 -15.17 0.35 11.65
C ASN A 63 -14.77 1.73 12.18
N ALA A 64 -13.71 2.33 11.62
CA ALA A 64 -13.24 3.66 12.01
C ALA A 64 -14.26 4.76 11.67
N LEU A 65 -14.87 4.69 10.48
CA LEU A 65 -15.90 5.63 10.04
C LEU A 65 -17.18 5.52 10.87
N ARG A 66 -17.62 4.30 11.19
CA ARG A 66 -18.75 4.10 12.13
C ARG A 66 -18.46 4.71 13.50
N LYS A 67 -17.28 4.46 14.08
CA LYS A 67 -16.89 5.05 15.38
C LYS A 67 -16.85 6.57 15.35
N ARG A 68 -16.39 7.17 14.25
CA ARG A 68 -16.41 8.64 14.06
C ARG A 68 -17.83 9.22 14.05
N HIS A 69 -18.79 8.53 13.43
CA HIS A 69 -20.18 8.98 13.39
C HIS A 69 -20.86 8.97 14.78
N PHE A 70 -20.38 8.14 15.71
CA PHE A 70 -20.82 8.12 17.11
C PHE A 70 -20.07 9.12 18.02
N ALA A 71 -18.96 9.69 17.55
CA ALA A 71 -18.10 10.58 18.33
C ALA A 71 -18.23 12.07 17.96
N ALA A 72 -19.13 12.41 17.02
CA ALA A 72 -19.48 13.80 16.72
C ALA A 72 -20.68 14.23 17.60
N PRO A 73 -20.63 15.40 18.26
CA PRO A 73 -21.76 15.98 19.00
C PRO A 73 -22.88 16.47 18.08
#